data_AF-A0A535MIU8-F1
#
_entry.id   AF-A0A535MIU8-F1
#
_cell.length_a   1.000
_cell.length_b   1.000
_cell.length_c   1.000
_cell.angle_alpha   90.00
_cell.angle_beta   90.00
_cell.angle_gamma   90.00
#
_symmetry.space_group_name_H-M   'P 1'
#
loop_
_entity.id
_entity.type
_entity.pdbx_description
1 polymer ?
#
loop_
_entity_poly.entity_id
_entity_poly.type
_entity_poly.pdbx_seq_one_letter_code
_entity_poly.pdbx_strand_id
1 'polypeptide(L)'
;MIRRRLTGTLAVRIAIASLVVTSAAVLVIAVGVLVVSQSLFQHLIEAHGATAAAAKDMFDQTVGAVFLAVLVLAAALSLALSALLARHLSRPLERIGRTSRRIAQGEYHARAPRQGPEEAISLADSFNQMAESLEEQERLRREFIINAAHELRTPLTNLQGYLEALRDAVIAPGPEIFASLHEEVDRLVRL
;
A
#
# COMPACT_ATOMS: atom_id res chain seq x y z
N MET A 1 1.65 -13.32 -13.43
CA MET A 1 3.06 -12.89 -13.28
C MET A 1 3.20 -11.35 -13.19
N ILE A 2 2.46 -10.67 -12.29
CA ILE A 2 2.39 -9.19 -12.19
C ILE A 2 2.47 -8.74 -10.71
N ARG A 3 3.61 -8.95 -10.06
CA ARG A 3 3.84 -8.46 -8.68
C ARG A 3 5.28 -7.97 -8.53
N ARG A 4 5.58 -6.76 -9.02
CA ARG A 4 6.82 -6.04 -8.64
C ARG A 4 6.81 -4.51 -8.85
N ARG A 5 5.75 -3.89 -9.39
CA ARG A 5 5.81 -2.47 -9.82
C ARG A 5 5.60 -1.42 -8.71
N LEU A 6 4.94 -1.76 -7.59
CA LEU A 6 4.59 -0.76 -6.56
C LEU A 6 5.66 -0.56 -5.49
N THR A 7 6.41 -1.60 -5.10
CA THR A 7 7.62 -1.42 -4.26
C THR A 7 8.66 -0.59 -4.98
N GLY A 8 8.69 -0.67 -6.32
CA GLY A 8 9.61 0.08 -7.15
C GLY A 8 9.45 1.57 -6.95
N THR A 9 8.28 2.16 -7.15
CA THR A 9 8.16 3.61 -7.28
C THR A 9 8.48 4.39 -6.00
N LEU A 10 7.98 3.97 -4.83
CA LEU A 10 8.26 4.69 -3.57
C LEU A 10 9.67 4.41 -3.06
N ALA A 11 10.12 3.15 -3.08
CA ALA A 11 11.47 2.82 -2.64
C ALA A 11 12.53 3.42 -3.57
N VAL A 12 12.27 3.47 -4.89
CA VAL A 12 13.14 4.16 -5.86
C VAL A 12 13.15 5.66 -5.60
N ARG A 13 12.01 6.29 -5.31
CA ARG A 13 11.97 7.73 -4.95
C ARG A 13 12.77 8.02 -3.69
N ILE A 14 12.65 7.17 -2.66
CA ILE A 14 13.44 7.30 -1.41
C ILE A 14 14.92 7.07 -1.70
N ALA A 15 15.28 6.06 -2.50
CA ALA A 15 16.65 5.80 -2.89
C ALA A 15 17.26 6.94 -3.72
N ILE A 16 16.48 7.55 -4.61
CA ILE A 16 16.90 8.75 -5.37
C ILE A 16 17.10 9.92 -4.41
N ALA A 17 16.14 10.17 -3.50
CA ALA A 17 16.25 11.26 -2.53
C ALA A 17 17.48 11.07 -1.61
N SER A 18 17.70 9.87 -1.08
CA SER A 18 18.88 9.57 -0.26
C SER A 18 20.16 9.72 -1.08
N LEU A 19 20.18 9.24 -2.33
CA LEU A 19 21.34 9.39 -3.21
C LEU A 19 21.66 10.87 -3.46
N VAL A 20 20.66 11.73 -3.68
CA VAL A 20 20.85 13.17 -3.86
C VAL A 20 21.45 13.81 -2.60
N VAL A 21 20.89 13.53 -1.43
CA VAL A 21 21.41 14.06 -0.15
C VAL A 21 22.83 13.58 0.10
N THR A 22 23.11 12.30 -0.15
CA THR A 22 24.44 11.73 0.06
C THR A 22 25.45 12.31 -0.93
N SER A 23 25.07 12.44 -2.21
CA SER A 23 25.91 13.04 -3.25
C SER A 23 26.24 14.50 -2.93
N ALA A 24 25.25 15.26 -2.44
CA ALA A 24 25.44 16.63 -2.00
C ALA A 24 26.40 16.71 -0.80
N ALA A 25 26.23 15.84 0.20
CA ALA A 25 27.12 15.78 1.37
C ALA A 25 28.56 15.41 0.96
N VAL A 26 28.73 14.40 0.11
CA VAL A 26 30.04 14.02 -0.44
C VAL A 26 30.66 15.16 -1.23
N LEU A 27 29.89 15.86 -2.06
CA LEU A 27 30.38 16.99 -2.84
C LEU A 27 30.84 18.14 -1.93
N VAL A 28 30.06 18.47 -0.90
CA VAL A 28 30.43 19.50 0.08
C VAL A 28 31.73 19.12 0.81
N ILE A 29 31.85 17.86 1.26
CA ILE A 29 33.07 17.37 1.91
C ILE A 29 34.25 17.35 0.93
N ALA A 30 34.03 16.90 -0.32
CA ALA A 30 35.03 16.87 -1.38
C ALA A 30 35.62 18.26 -1.65
N VAL A 31 34.74 19.23 -1.90
CA VAL A 31 35.12 20.62 -2.18
C VAL A 31 35.81 21.22 -0.95
N GLY A 32 35.27 21.00 0.25
CA GLY A 32 35.89 21.45 1.50
C GLY A 32 37.31 20.90 1.67
N VAL A 33 37.50 19.59 1.51
CA VAL A 33 38.81 18.94 1.64
C VAL A 33 39.78 19.42 0.57
N LEU A 34 39.35 19.54 -0.68
CA LEU A 34 40.23 19.99 -1.78
C LEU A 34 40.65 21.46 -1.62
N VAL A 35 39.72 22.36 -1.30
CA VAL A 35 40.01 23.80 -1.14
C VAL A 35 40.85 24.07 0.12
N VAL A 36 40.52 23.43 1.24
CA VAL A 36 41.24 23.62 2.50
C VAL A 36 42.61 22.95 2.45
N SER A 37 42.73 21.75 1.88
CA SER A 37 44.03 21.09 1.75
C SER A 37 44.94 21.83 0.78
N GLN A 38 44.44 22.31 -0.37
CA GLN A 38 45.26 23.07 -1.32
C GLN A 38 45.84 24.35 -0.70
N SER A 39 45.02 25.10 0.05
CA SER A 39 45.44 26.38 0.65
C SER A 39 46.43 26.21 1.82
N LEU A 40 46.17 25.28 2.75
CA LEU A 40 47.08 24.98 3.85
C LEU A 40 48.42 24.43 3.36
N PHE A 41 48.39 23.62 2.32
CA PHE A 41 49.58 22.95 1.79
C PHE A 41 50.48 23.90 0.99
N GLN A 42 49.91 24.85 0.24
CA GLN A 42 50.70 25.92 -0.41
C GLN A 42 51.47 26.75 0.62
N HIS A 43 50.82 27.18 1.71
CA HIS A 43 51.48 27.94 2.77
C HIS A 43 52.58 27.17 3.51
N LEU A 44 52.39 25.87 3.76
CA LEU A 44 53.40 25.04 4.44
C LEU A 44 54.66 24.82 3.59
N ILE A 45 54.52 24.74 2.27
CA ILE A 45 55.63 24.46 1.35
C ILE A 45 56.42 25.71 1.00
N GLU A 46 55.76 26.85 0.84
CA GLU A 46 56.45 28.15 0.75
C GLU A 46 57.27 28.45 2.01
N ALA A 47 56.79 28.02 3.19
CA ALA A 47 57.48 28.20 4.46
C ALA A 47 58.70 27.28 4.67
N HIS A 48 58.77 26.11 4.02
CA HIS A 48 59.80 25.08 4.29
C HIS A 48 60.66 24.68 3.07
N GLY A 49 60.49 25.29 1.90
CA GLY A 49 61.40 25.13 0.76
C GLY A 49 61.38 23.76 0.07
N ALA A 50 60.30 22.97 0.26
CA ALA A 50 60.13 21.68 -0.41
C ALA A 50 59.82 21.85 -1.92
N THR A 51 60.23 20.89 -2.76
CA THR A 51 59.95 20.94 -4.20
C THR A 51 58.48 20.65 -4.49
N ALA A 52 57.92 21.31 -5.52
CA ALA A 52 56.53 21.11 -5.96
C ALA A 52 56.20 19.64 -6.34
N ALA A 53 57.21 18.82 -6.62
CA ALA A 53 57.04 17.38 -6.87
C ALA A 53 56.81 16.58 -5.58
N ALA A 54 57.64 16.80 -4.54
CA ALA A 54 57.47 16.16 -3.24
C ALA A 54 56.14 16.58 -2.57
N ALA A 55 55.74 17.83 -2.79
CA ALA A 55 54.44 18.38 -2.45
C ALA A 55 53.29 17.53 -3.03
N LYS A 56 53.31 17.36 -4.35
CA LYS A 56 52.24 16.68 -5.08
C LYS A 56 52.11 15.21 -4.66
N ASP A 57 53.23 14.52 -4.47
CA ASP A 57 53.22 13.10 -4.06
C ASP A 57 52.64 12.92 -2.64
N MET A 58 53.00 13.79 -1.69
CA MET A 58 52.44 13.73 -0.33
C MET A 58 50.94 14.04 -0.32
N PHE A 59 50.50 15.00 -1.15
CA PHE A 59 49.09 15.34 -1.30
C PHE A 59 48.29 14.18 -1.90
N ASP A 60 48.74 13.61 -3.02
CA ASP A 60 48.03 12.53 -3.71
C ASP A 60 47.88 11.29 -2.82
N GLN A 61 48.92 10.93 -2.03
CA GLN A 61 48.87 9.78 -1.12
C GLN A 61 47.93 10.00 0.08
N THR A 62 47.95 11.19 0.68
CA THR A 62 47.17 11.45 1.91
C THR A 62 45.73 11.83 1.60
N VAL A 63 45.53 12.77 0.67
CA VAL A 63 44.19 13.28 0.31
C VAL A 63 43.42 12.25 -0.50
N GLY A 64 44.06 11.53 -1.41
CA GLY A 64 43.41 10.48 -2.20
C GLY A 64 42.84 9.35 -1.33
N ALA A 65 43.61 8.89 -0.33
CA ALA A 65 43.18 7.84 0.60
C ALA A 65 42.01 8.31 1.49
N VAL A 66 42.10 9.51 2.08
CA VAL A 66 41.02 10.08 2.90
C VAL A 66 39.76 10.31 2.07
N PHE A 67 39.89 10.82 0.85
CA PHE A 67 38.78 11.05 -0.05
C PHE A 67 38.05 9.75 -0.41
N LEU A 68 38.80 8.70 -0.77
CA LEU A 68 38.24 7.39 -1.07
C LEU A 68 37.52 6.80 0.16
N ALA A 69 38.12 6.92 1.35
CA ALA A 69 37.51 6.45 2.60
C ALA A 69 36.18 7.15 2.90
N VAL A 70 36.12 8.48 2.73
CA VAL A 70 34.88 9.26 2.90
C VAL A 70 33.83 8.85 1.87
N LEU A 71 34.21 8.65 0.61
CA LEU A 71 33.29 8.24 -0.45
C LEU A 71 32.69 6.86 -0.18
N VAL A 72 33.51 5.89 0.24
CA VAL A 72 33.05 4.55 0.62
C VAL A 72 32.11 4.63 1.84
N LEU A 73 32.49 5.39 2.87
CA LEU A 73 31.66 5.57 4.07
C LEU A 73 30.30 6.21 3.73
N ALA A 74 30.30 7.25 2.91
CA ALA A 74 29.08 7.92 2.49
C ALA A 74 28.18 7.00 1.67
N ALA A 75 28.73 6.23 0.72
CA ALA A 75 28.00 5.23 -0.03
C ALA A 75 27.38 4.17 0.90
N ALA A 76 28.15 3.65 1.86
CA ALA A 76 27.67 2.68 2.84
C ALA A 76 26.52 3.24 3.70
N LEU A 77 26.65 4.46 4.21
CA LEU A 77 25.61 5.14 4.99
C LEU A 77 24.34 5.40 4.16
N SER A 78 24.49 5.77 2.90
CA SER A 78 23.35 5.96 1.98
C SER A 78 22.56 4.68 1.77
N LEU A 79 23.26 3.58 1.50
CA LEU A 79 22.65 2.26 1.33
C LEU A 79 21.94 1.82 2.62
N ALA A 80 22.59 2.02 3.77
CA ALA A 80 22.01 1.70 5.07
C ALA A 80 20.72 2.50 5.33
N LEU A 81 20.75 3.81 5.14
CA LEU A 81 19.59 4.69 5.34
C LEU A 81 18.45 4.36 4.39
N SER A 82 18.75 4.13 3.10
CA SER A 82 17.76 3.74 2.10
C SER A 82 17.08 2.42 2.48
N ALA A 83 17.86 1.43 2.93
CA ALA A 83 17.33 0.15 3.39
C ALA A 83 16.45 0.31 4.65
N LEU A 84 16.83 1.18 5.59
CA LEU A 84 16.05 1.47 6.79
C LEU A 84 14.70 2.13 6.44
N LEU A 85 14.71 3.19 5.62
CA LEU A 85 13.48 3.88 5.22
C LEU A 85 12.54 2.98 4.40
N ALA A 86 13.08 2.17 3.50
CA ALA A 86 12.30 1.19 2.75
C ALA A 86 11.63 0.17 3.70
N ARG A 87 12.34 -0.27 4.74
CA ARG A 87 11.82 -1.22 5.73
C ARG A 87 10.78 -0.60 6.66
N HIS A 88 11.02 0.60 7.16
CA HIS A 88 10.17 1.24 8.17
C HIS A 88 8.95 1.94 7.57
N LEU A 89 9.07 2.57 6.41
CA LEU A 89 7.98 3.39 5.85
C LEU A 89 7.29 2.72 4.67
N SER A 90 8.06 2.23 3.70
CA SER A 90 7.48 1.70 2.46
C SER A 90 6.78 0.35 2.65
N ARG A 91 7.36 -0.56 3.45
CA ARG A 91 6.79 -1.91 3.66
C ARG A 91 5.41 -1.90 4.33
N PRO A 92 5.16 -1.16 5.43
CA PRO A 92 3.83 -1.08 6.03
C PRO A 92 2.76 -0.56 5.06
N LEU A 93 3.05 0.55 4.38
CA LEU A 93 2.12 1.14 3.40
C LEU A 93 1.78 0.18 2.26
N GLU A 94 2.78 -0.57 1.77
CA GLU A 94 2.53 -1.58 0.75
C GLU A 94 1.64 -2.73 1.25
N ARG A 95 1.78 -3.12 2.51
CA ARG A 95 0.92 -4.16 3.13
C ARG A 95 -0.51 -3.68 3.27
N ILE A 96 -0.74 -2.43 3.69
CA ILE A 96 -2.07 -1.81 3.71
C ILE A 96 -2.65 -1.82 2.29
N GLY A 97 -1.89 -1.35 1.29
CA GLY A 97 -2.33 -1.33 -0.11
C GLY A 97 -2.61 -2.72 -0.70
N ARG A 98 -1.86 -3.76 -0.29
CA ARG A 98 -2.15 -5.16 -0.68
C ARG A 98 -3.44 -5.66 -0.03
N THR A 99 -3.70 -5.30 1.23
CA THR A 99 -4.94 -5.67 1.93
C THR A 99 -6.14 -4.98 1.31
N SER A 100 -6.02 -3.68 0.99
CA SER A 100 -7.04 -2.92 0.25
C SER A 100 -7.45 -3.61 -1.05
N ARG A 101 -6.48 -4.08 -1.85
CA ARG A 101 -6.77 -4.84 -3.08
C ARG A 101 -7.50 -6.16 -2.84
N ARG A 102 -7.22 -6.85 -1.72
CA ARG A 102 -7.91 -8.09 -1.35
C ARG A 102 -9.36 -7.82 -0.97
N ILE A 103 -9.61 -6.77 -0.17
CA ILE A 103 -10.97 -6.32 0.16
C ILE A 103 -11.75 -5.95 -1.12
N ALA A 104 -11.11 -5.23 -2.05
CA ALA A 104 -11.72 -4.91 -3.35
C ALA A 104 -12.04 -6.14 -4.22
N GLN A 105 -11.44 -7.30 -3.92
CA GLN A 105 -11.73 -8.60 -4.55
C GLN A 105 -12.79 -9.41 -3.79
N GLY A 106 -13.39 -8.85 -2.73
CA GLY A 106 -14.43 -9.49 -1.93
C GLY A 106 -13.92 -10.21 -0.67
N GLU A 107 -12.62 -10.15 -0.36
CA GLU A 107 -12.07 -10.70 0.88
C GLU A 107 -12.26 -9.71 2.06
N TYR A 108 -13.51 -9.46 2.46
CA TYR A 108 -13.85 -8.44 3.47
C TYR A 108 -13.27 -8.70 4.86
N HIS A 109 -12.96 -9.95 5.21
CA HIS A 109 -12.30 -10.32 6.48
C HIS A 109 -10.81 -9.93 6.54
N ALA A 110 -10.20 -9.49 5.42
CA ALA A 110 -8.79 -9.13 5.42
C ALA A 110 -8.55 -7.89 6.30
N ARG A 111 -7.45 -7.91 7.06
CA ARG A 111 -7.02 -6.80 7.92
C ARG A 111 -5.57 -6.42 7.66
N ALA A 112 -5.30 -5.13 7.70
CA ALA A 112 -3.97 -4.60 7.55
C ALA A 112 -3.18 -4.77 8.87
N PRO A 113 -1.91 -5.20 8.79
CA PRO A 113 -1.09 -5.39 9.99
C PRO A 113 -0.71 -4.05 10.61
N ARG A 114 -0.88 -3.93 11.93
CA ARG A 114 -0.44 -2.79 12.74
C ARG A 114 1.06 -2.85 12.99
N GLN A 115 1.86 -2.44 12.01
CA GLN A 115 3.33 -2.50 12.09
C GLN A 115 3.95 -1.25 11.45
N GLY A 116 5.10 -0.83 11.95
CA GLY A 116 5.83 0.32 11.45
C GLY A 116 5.79 1.50 12.42
N PRO A 117 6.11 2.71 11.95
CA PRO A 117 6.01 3.93 12.74
C PRO A 117 4.55 4.23 13.11
N GLU A 118 4.36 5.12 14.07
CA GLU A 118 3.06 5.44 14.66
C GLU A 118 2.04 5.87 13.59
N GLU A 119 2.44 6.66 12.60
CA GLU A 119 1.58 7.12 11.51
C GLU A 119 1.11 5.95 10.62
N ALA A 120 1.97 4.95 10.41
CA ALA A 120 1.60 3.76 9.65
C ALA A 120 0.63 2.87 10.44
N ILE A 121 0.81 2.78 11.76
CA ILE A 121 -0.11 2.07 12.66
C ILE A 121 -1.47 2.77 12.68
N SER A 122 -1.49 4.10 12.84
CA SER A 122 -2.71 4.91 12.81
C SER A 122 -3.48 4.72 11.51
N LEU A 123 -2.79 4.75 10.36
CA LEU A 123 -3.41 4.48 9.07
C LEU A 123 -3.97 3.05 8.97
N ALA A 124 -3.25 2.06 9.51
CA ALA A 124 -3.73 0.68 9.54
C ALA A 124 -5.00 0.55 10.39
N ASP A 125 -5.09 1.29 11.50
CA ASP A 125 -6.26 1.29 12.39
C ASP A 125 -7.47 1.91 11.69
N SER A 126 -7.34 3.10 11.10
CA SER A 126 -8.42 3.71 10.31
C SER A 126 -8.84 2.84 9.13
N PHE A 127 -7.88 2.21 8.44
CA PHE A 127 -8.18 1.27 7.35
C PHE A 127 -8.96 0.04 7.84
N ASN A 128 -8.58 -0.52 8.98
CA ASN A 128 -9.25 -1.70 9.56
C ASN A 128 -10.67 -1.38 10.02
N GLN A 129 -10.92 -0.18 10.54
CA GLN A 129 -12.27 0.26 10.91
C GLN A 129 -13.19 0.40 9.68
N MET A 130 -12.66 0.94 8.58
CA MET A 130 -13.38 0.96 7.29
C MET A 130 -13.63 -0.48 6.78
N ALA A 131 -12.63 -1.37 6.87
CA ALA A 131 -12.77 -2.76 6.45
C ALA A 131 -13.86 -3.51 7.23
N GLU A 132 -13.94 -3.28 8.55
CA GLU A 132 -15.00 -3.82 9.41
C GLU A 132 -16.38 -3.31 9.02
N SER A 133 -16.50 -2.02 8.73
CA SER A 133 -17.77 -1.43 8.27
C SER A 133 -18.23 -2.04 6.92
N LEU A 134 -17.29 -2.27 5.99
CA LEU A 134 -17.58 -2.92 4.72
C LEU A 134 -17.99 -4.39 4.88
N GLU A 135 -17.32 -5.12 5.77
CA GLU A 135 -17.67 -6.50 6.10
C GLU A 135 -19.09 -6.61 6.65
N GLU A 136 -19.44 -5.70 7.57
CA GLU A 136 -20.78 -5.66 8.16
C GLU A 136 -21.85 -5.31 7.13
N GLN A 137 -21.59 -4.34 6.24
CA GLN A 137 -22.50 -4.00 5.14
C GLN A 137 -22.72 -5.19 4.20
N GLU A 138 -21.68 -5.94 3.86
CA GLU A 138 -21.80 -7.12 3.02
C GLU A 138 -22.57 -8.24 3.74
N ARG A 139 -22.37 -8.42 5.06
CA ARG A 139 -23.12 -9.37 5.87
C ARG A 139 -24.62 -9.04 5.85
N LEU A 140 -24.97 -7.78 6.14
CA LEU A 140 -26.35 -7.31 6.12
C LEU A 140 -26.98 -7.44 4.73
N ARG A 141 -26.23 -7.14 3.67
CA ARG A 141 -26.69 -7.31 2.29
C ARG A 141 -27.03 -8.78 1.99
N ARG A 142 -26.17 -9.72 2.41
CA ARG A 142 -26.41 -11.16 2.21
C ARG A 142 -27.61 -11.66 2.99
N GLU A 143 -27.73 -11.25 4.25
CA GLU A 143 -28.88 -11.58 5.09
C GLU A 143 -30.18 -11.05 4.49
N PHE A 144 -30.18 -9.80 4.01
CA PHE A 144 -31.33 -9.23 3.31
C PHE A 144 -31.73 -10.06 2.08
N ILE A 145 -30.77 -10.41 1.21
CA ILE A 145 -31.04 -11.22 0.01
C ILE A 145 -31.63 -12.58 0.40
N ILE A 146 -31.07 -13.23 1.43
CA ILE A 146 -31.54 -14.53 1.91
C ILE A 146 -32.97 -14.41 2.44
N ASN A 147 -33.23 -13.42 3.29
CA ASN A 147 -34.56 -13.22 3.88
C ASN A 147 -35.61 -12.88 2.82
N ALA A 148 -35.30 -11.96 1.90
CA ALA A 148 -36.18 -11.63 0.79
C ALA A 148 -36.48 -12.86 -0.08
N ALA A 149 -35.48 -13.70 -0.38
CA ALA A 149 -35.70 -14.92 -1.14
C ALA A 149 -36.61 -15.93 -0.42
N HIS A 150 -36.53 -16.02 0.91
CA HIS A 150 -37.41 -16.88 1.70
C HIS A 150 -38.84 -16.33 1.75
N GLU A 151 -39.00 -15.02 1.98
CA GLU A 151 -40.31 -14.38 2.04
C GLU A 151 -41.05 -14.42 0.70
N LEU A 152 -40.33 -14.33 -0.42
CA LEU A 152 -40.91 -14.47 -1.76
C LEU A 152 -41.21 -15.93 -2.15
N ARG A 153 -40.46 -16.92 -1.63
CA ARG A 153 -40.68 -18.33 -1.99
C ARG A 153 -42.06 -18.81 -1.59
N THR A 154 -42.53 -18.48 -0.39
CA THR A 154 -43.84 -18.92 0.13
C THR A 154 -45.02 -18.51 -0.75
N PRO A 155 -45.25 -17.21 -1.03
CA PRO A 155 -46.37 -16.76 -1.88
C PRO A 155 -46.24 -17.29 -3.31
N LEU A 156 -45.03 -17.38 -3.87
CA LEU A 156 -44.83 -17.97 -5.20
C LEU A 156 -45.17 -19.47 -5.24
N THR A 157 -44.83 -20.22 -4.18
CA THR A 157 -45.18 -21.64 -4.07
C THR A 157 -46.69 -21.82 -3.94
N ASN A 158 -47.37 -20.92 -3.21
CA ASN A 158 -48.83 -20.92 -3.11
C ASN A 158 -49.48 -20.67 -4.48
N LEU A 159 -49.04 -19.61 -5.19
CA LEU A 159 -49.51 -19.31 -6.54
C LEU A 159 -49.30 -20.50 -7.48
N GLN A 160 -48.12 -21.11 -7.44
CA GLN A 160 -47.83 -22.29 -8.25
C GLN A 160 -48.75 -23.47 -7.91
N GLY A 161 -48.99 -23.75 -6.63
CA GLY A 161 -49.90 -24.82 -6.20
C GLY A 161 -51.34 -24.63 -6.68
N TYR A 162 -51.87 -23.41 -6.60
CA TYR A 162 -53.19 -23.09 -7.16
C TYR A 162 -53.25 -23.28 -8.67
N LEU A 163 -52.23 -22.84 -9.40
CA LEU A 163 -52.15 -23.00 -10.85
C LEU A 163 -52.05 -24.47 -11.27
N GLU A 164 -51.28 -25.28 -10.55
CA GLU A 164 -51.19 -26.73 -10.79
C GLU A 164 -52.53 -27.44 -10.52
N ALA A 165 -53.20 -27.11 -9.42
CA ALA A 165 -54.48 -27.71 -9.07
C ALA A 165 -55.62 -27.31 -10.03
N LEU A 166 -55.59 -26.10 -10.58
CA LEU A 166 -56.47 -25.66 -11.66
C LEU A 166 -56.17 -26.42 -12.97
N ARG A 167 -54.89 -26.58 -13.33
CA ARG A 167 -54.45 -27.31 -14.53
C ARG A 167 -54.90 -28.78 -14.48
N ASP A 168 -54.76 -29.41 -13.33
CA ASP A 168 -55.08 -30.83 -13.13
C ASP A 168 -56.58 -31.07 -12.86
N ALA A 169 -57.41 -30.03 -12.97
CA ALA A 169 -58.85 -30.04 -12.72
C ALA A 169 -59.25 -30.57 -11.33
N VAL A 170 -58.34 -30.49 -10.36
CA VAL A 170 -58.58 -30.84 -8.95
C VAL A 170 -59.49 -29.80 -8.29
N ILE A 171 -59.37 -28.54 -8.70
CA ILE A 171 -60.26 -27.44 -8.29
C ILE A 171 -60.87 -26.78 -9.53
N ALA A 172 -62.14 -26.38 -9.44
CA ALA A 172 -62.84 -25.74 -10.54
C ALA A 172 -62.40 -24.27 -10.69
N PRO A 173 -62.17 -23.78 -11.92
CA PRO A 173 -61.94 -22.36 -12.15
C PRO A 173 -63.18 -21.57 -11.76
N GLY A 174 -63.03 -20.63 -10.82
CA GLY A 174 -64.12 -19.85 -10.27
C GLY A 174 -63.66 -18.51 -9.71
N PRO A 175 -64.58 -17.55 -9.53
CA PRO A 175 -64.28 -16.18 -9.12
C PRO A 175 -63.54 -16.12 -7.77
N GLU A 176 -63.81 -17.06 -6.86
CA GLU A 176 -63.12 -17.15 -5.56
C GLU A 176 -61.62 -17.47 -5.71
N ILE A 177 -61.26 -18.45 -6.54
CA ILE A 177 -59.85 -18.82 -6.76
C ILE A 177 -59.10 -17.69 -7.48
N PHE A 178 -59.72 -17.06 -8.48
CA PHE A 178 -59.12 -15.91 -9.14
C PHE A 178 -58.92 -14.73 -8.19
N ALA A 179 -59.86 -14.48 -7.27
CA ALA A 179 -59.70 -13.47 -6.24
C ALA A 179 -58.53 -13.79 -5.29
N SER A 180 -58.40 -15.04 -4.83
CA SER A 180 -57.26 -15.44 -3.97
C SER A 180 -55.91 -15.34 -4.67
N LEU A 181 -55.81 -15.77 -5.94
CA LEU A 181 -54.61 -15.62 -6.75
C LEU A 181 -54.25 -14.13 -6.95
N HIS A 182 -55.26 -13.29 -7.21
CA HIS A 182 -55.07 -11.86 -7.40
C HIS A 182 -54.64 -11.16 -6.12
N GLU A 183 -55.23 -11.50 -4.97
CA GLU A 183 -54.82 -10.98 -3.66
C GLU A 183 -53.37 -11.32 -3.32
N GLU A 184 -52.90 -12.51 -3.67
CA GLU A 184 -51.52 -12.93 -3.42
C GLU A 184 -50.52 -12.19 -4.32
N VAL A 185 -50.89 -11.96 -5.59
CA VAL A 185 -50.12 -11.08 -6.50
C VAL A 185 -50.09 -9.64 -5.97
N ASP A 186 -51.21 -9.10 -5.50
CA ASP A 186 -51.28 -7.76 -4.91
C ASP A 186 -50.44 -7.65 -3.63
N ARG A 187 -50.38 -8.72 -2.82
CA ARG A 187 -49.47 -8.80 -1.67
C ARG A 187 -48.02 -8.71 -2.12
N LEU A 188 -47.62 -9.47 -3.14
CA LEU A 188 -46.26 -9.46 -3.69
C LEU A 188 -45.85 -8.10 -4.26
N VAL A 189 -46.76 -7.39 -4.94
CA VAL A 189 -46.48 -6.05 -5.51
C VAL A 189 -46.25 -4.98 -4.45
N ARG A 190 -46.76 -5.19 -3.22
CA ARG A 190 -46.63 -4.23 -2.10
C ARG A 190 -45.38 -4.44 -1.25
N LEU A 191 -44.62 -5.52 -1.48
CA LEU A 191 -43.34 -5.83 -0.81
C LEU A 191 -42.16 -5.21 -1.58
#